data_AF-A0A6A4IFV8-F1
#
_entry.id   AF-A0A6A4IFV8-F1
#
_cell.length_a   1.000
_cell.length_b   1.000
_cell.length_c   1.000
_cell.angle_alpha   90.00
_cell.angle_beta   90.00
_cell.angle_gamma   90.00
#
_symmetry.space_group_name_H-M   'P 1'
#
loop_
_entity.id
_entity.type
_entity.pdbx_description
1 polymer ?
#
loop_
_entity_poly.entity_id
_entity_poly.type
_entity_poly.pdbx_seq_one_letter_code
_entity_poly.pdbx_strand_id
1 'polypeptide(L)'
;MNATSISCSTYTWSSNSLGQSPCEIAENLNSVCTTSNGSYFSELTSASGYTLSAEDQNPCLCTTVVYNLVSLCRLCQSKDLLYPTWDQWSENCTSYK
;
A
#
# COMPACT_ATOMS: atom_id res chain seq x y z
N MET A 1 -13.25 9.62 -10.35
CA MET A 1 -11.83 9.41 -10.71
C MET A 1 -11.68 7.94 -11.03
N ASN A 2 -11.24 7.60 -12.24
CA ASN A 2 -11.17 6.21 -12.72
C ASN A 2 -9.87 5.59 -12.19
N ALA A 3 -9.93 4.93 -11.04
CA ALA A 3 -8.81 4.14 -10.54
C ALA A 3 -8.64 2.96 -11.50
N THR A 4 -7.53 2.91 -12.23
CA THR A 4 -7.12 1.71 -12.96
C THR A 4 -7.01 0.59 -11.94
N SER A 5 -7.93 -0.36 -11.98
CA SER A 5 -8.00 -1.45 -11.01
C SER A 5 -6.71 -2.27 -11.14
N ILE A 6 -5.75 -2.07 -10.24
CA ILE A 6 -4.61 -2.97 -10.13
C ILE A 6 -5.16 -4.32 -9.67
N SER A 7 -5.33 -5.22 -10.63
CA SER A 7 -5.92 -6.53 -10.39
C SER A 7 -4.86 -7.47 -9.82
N CYS A 8 -5.10 -8.04 -8.64
CA CYS A 8 -4.27 -9.10 -8.09
C CYS A 8 -4.81 -10.48 -8.46
N SER A 9 -4.43 -11.00 -9.63
CA SER A 9 -4.90 -12.31 -10.11
C SER A 9 -4.13 -13.50 -9.50
N THR A 10 -2.94 -13.27 -8.94
CA THR A 10 -2.09 -14.34 -8.39
C THR A 10 -2.48 -14.74 -6.96
N TYR A 11 -2.98 -13.79 -6.16
CA TYR A 11 -3.31 -14.01 -4.75
C TYR A 11 -4.81 -13.75 -4.48
N THR A 12 -5.69 -14.48 -5.16
CA THR A 12 -7.15 -14.28 -5.05
C THR A 12 -7.71 -14.49 -3.64
N TRP A 13 -7.02 -15.27 -2.79
CA TRP A 13 -7.36 -15.44 -1.37
C TRP A 13 -7.28 -14.13 -0.57
N SER A 14 -6.57 -13.13 -1.07
CA SER A 14 -6.32 -11.86 -0.39
C SER A 14 -7.42 -10.81 -0.62
N SER A 15 -8.44 -11.13 -1.42
CA SER A 15 -9.59 -10.26 -1.62
C SER A 15 -10.52 -10.26 -0.39
N ASN A 16 -11.13 -9.10 -0.11
CA ASN A 16 -12.14 -9.00 0.95
C ASN A 16 -13.52 -9.50 0.48
N SER A 17 -14.52 -9.48 1.37
CA SER A 17 -15.90 -9.91 1.08
C SER A 17 -16.63 -9.05 0.04
N LEU A 18 -16.08 -7.88 -0.31
CA LEU A 18 -16.58 -7.01 -1.37
C LEU A 18 -15.91 -7.29 -2.73
N GLY A 19 -15.02 -8.28 -2.79
CA GLY A 19 -14.26 -8.62 -4.00
C GLY A 19 -13.11 -7.66 -4.31
N GLN A 20 -12.77 -6.75 -3.39
CA GLN A 20 -11.67 -5.81 -3.58
C GLN A 20 -10.34 -6.51 -3.34
N SER A 21 -9.37 -6.29 -4.22
CA SER A 21 -7.99 -6.72 -4.08
C SER A 21 -7.26 -5.92 -2.98
N PRO A 22 -6.12 -6.44 -2.45
CA PRO A 22 -5.31 -5.70 -1.49
C PRO A 22 -4.89 -4.30 -1.97
N CYS A 23 -4.63 -4.14 -3.28
CA CYS A 23 -4.31 -2.83 -3.86
C CYS A 23 -5.45 -1.83 -3.75
N GLU A 24 -6.68 -2.27 -4.06
CA GLU A 24 -7.85 -1.41 -3.96
C GLU A 24 -8.15 -1.04 -2.51
N ILE A 25 -7.97 -1.98 -1.58
CA ILE A 25 -8.16 -1.70 -0.14
C ILE A 25 -7.08 -0.73 0.35
N ALA A 26 -5.82 -0.94 -0.03
CA ALA A 26 -4.72 -0.05 0.33
C ALA A 26 -4.94 1.37 -0.20
N GLU A 27 -5.33 1.53 -1.47
CA GLU A 27 -5.61 2.83 -2.10
C GLU A 27 -6.77 3.54 -1.38
N ASN A 28 -7.84 2.81 -1.06
CA ASN A 28 -8.97 3.38 -0.31
C ASN A 28 -8.54 3.86 1.08
N LEU A 29 -7.76 3.07 1.82
CA LEU A 29 -7.22 3.49 3.12
C LEU A 29 -6.31 4.71 2.96
N ASN A 30 -5.40 4.69 1.99
CA ASN A 30 -4.51 5.81 1.75
C ASN A 30 -5.30 7.10 1.45
N SER A 31 -6.34 7.02 0.62
CA SER A 31 -7.17 8.18 0.22
C SER A 31 -7.87 8.88 1.39
N VAL A 32 -8.15 8.15 2.48
CA VAL A 32 -8.74 8.75 3.70
C VAL A 32 -7.69 9.15 4.72
N CYS A 33 -6.49 8.55 4.65
CA CYS A 33 -5.40 8.77 5.58
C CYS A 33 -4.44 9.90 5.14
N THR A 34 -4.46 10.34 3.89
CA THR A 34 -3.60 11.42 3.38
C THR A 34 -4.40 12.61 2.87
N THR A 35 -3.80 13.79 2.89
CA THR A 35 -4.32 15.00 2.23
C THR A 35 -3.72 15.19 0.83
N SER A 36 -2.72 14.37 0.47
CA SER A 36 -2.05 14.37 -0.81
C SER A 36 -2.97 13.76 -1.89
N ASN A 37 -3.35 14.58 -2.88
CA ASN A 37 -4.10 14.13 -4.04
C ASN A 37 -3.15 13.38 -4.99
N GLY A 38 -3.06 12.07 -4.85
CA GLY A 38 -2.25 11.21 -5.73
C GLY A 38 -2.57 9.74 -5.55
N SER A 39 -2.45 8.95 -6.63
CA SER A 39 -2.56 7.50 -6.56
C SER A 39 -1.28 6.94 -5.96
N TYR A 40 -1.35 6.45 -4.72
CA TYR A 40 -0.18 6.01 -3.97
C TYR A 40 0.39 4.73 -4.57
N PHE A 41 -0.50 3.88 -5.10
CA PHE A 41 -0.15 2.60 -5.70
C PHE A 41 -0.08 2.66 -7.23
N SER A 42 0.42 3.76 -7.78
CA SER A 42 0.63 3.90 -9.24
C SER A 42 1.43 2.73 -9.82
N GLU A 43 1.11 2.36 -11.06
CA GLU A 43 1.71 1.24 -11.78
C GLU A 43 3.24 1.39 -11.84
N LEU A 44 3.94 0.30 -11.52
CA LEU A 44 5.38 0.24 -11.33
C LEU A 44 6.19 0.61 -12.58
N THR A 45 6.50 1.90 -12.73
CA THR A 45 7.44 2.39 -13.76
C THR A 45 8.86 2.59 -13.25
N SER A 46 9.08 2.56 -11.93
CA SER A 46 10.42 2.76 -11.33
C SER A 46 10.66 1.89 -10.10
N ALA A 47 11.93 1.56 -9.88
CA ALA A 47 12.43 0.61 -8.87
C ALA A 47 12.29 1.06 -7.40
N SER A 48 11.59 2.16 -7.12
CA SER A 48 11.27 2.59 -5.77
C SER A 48 10.19 1.68 -5.17
N GLY A 49 10.47 1.13 -3.99
CA GLY A 49 9.46 0.42 -3.19
C GLY A 49 8.36 1.38 -2.72
N TYR A 50 7.22 0.84 -2.30
CA TYR A 50 6.18 1.62 -1.61
C TYR A 50 6.67 1.98 -0.20
N THR A 51 7.48 3.01 -0.08
CA THR A 51 7.93 3.53 1.21
C THR A 51 7.03 4.66 1.67
N LEU A 52 6.64 4.65 2.94
CA LEU A 52 6.02 5.79 3.58
C LEU A 52 6.99 6.96 3.63
N SER A 53 6.69 8.01 2.85
CA SER A 53 7.40 9.29 2.97
C SER A 53 7.28 9.81 4.40
N ALA A 54 8.27 10.58 4.87
CA ALA A 54 8.21 11.17 6.21
C ALA A 54 7.01 12.12 6.40
N GLU A 55 6.49 12.68 5.31
CA GLU A 55 5.38 13.65 5.31
C GLU A 55 4.00 12.97 5.37
N ASP A 56 3.87 11.74 4.87
CA ASP A 56 2.60 11.01 4.88
C ASP A 56 2.36 10.24 6.20
N GLN A 57 3.36 10.18 7.09
CA GLN A 57 3.28 9.32 8.29
C GLN A 57 2.33 9.86 9.35
N ASN A 58 1.31 9.07 9.65
CA ASN A 58 0.28 9.39 10.62
C ASN A 58 -0.34 8.11 11.19
N PRO A 59 -1.13 8.17 12.28
CA PRO A 59 -1.69 6.98 12.93
C PRO A 59 -2.49 6.07 12.00
N CYS A 60 -3.04 6.62 10.92
CA CYS A 60 -3.85 5.89 9.94
C CYS A 60 -2.98 4.98 9.05
N LEU A 61 -1.78 5.44 8.65
CA LEU A 61 -0.84 4.69 7.80
C LEU A 61 0.21 3.90 8.59
N CYS A 62 0.53 4.33 9.81
CA CYS A 62 1.46 3.68 10.72
C CYS A 62 0.83 2.45 11.42
N THR A 63 0.26 1.55 10.63
CA THR A 63 -0.33 0.31 11.15
C THR A 63 0.16 -0.89 10.36
N THR A 64 0.27 -2.03 11.04
CA THR A 64 0.61 -3.31 10.40
C THR A 64 -0.43 -3.73 9.37
N VAL A 65 -1.69 -3.30 9.54
CA VAL A 65 -2.77 -3.57 8.59
C VAL A 65 -2.49 -2.89 7.25
N VAL A 66 -2.19 -1.59 7.24
CA VAL A 66 -1.87 -0.87 6.01
C VAL A 66 -0.60 -1.44 5.38
N TYR A 67 0.45 -1.65 6.17
CA TYR A 67 1.69 -2.28 5.70
C TYR A 67 1.46 -3.62 4.99
N ASN A 68 0.63 -4.50 5.56
CA ASN A 68 0.35 -5.81 4.97
C ASN A 68 -0.40 -5.69 3.65
N LEU A 69 -1.37 -4.78 3.55
CA LEU A 69 -2.14 -4.53 2.33
C LEU A 69 -1.25 -3.98 1.21
N VAL A 70 -0.35 -3.04 1.53
CA VAL A 70 0.63 -2.49 0.59
C VAL A 70 1.63 -3.55 0.15
N SER A 71 2.12 -4.37 1.07
CA SER A 71 3.05 -5.45 0.77
C SER A 71 2.43 -6.48 -0.16
N LEU A 72 1.18 -6.88 0.09
CA LEU A 72 0.45 -7.77 -0.81
C LEU A 72 0.19 -7.11 -2.16
N CYS A 73 -0.20 -5.84 -2.19
CA CYS A 73 -0.36 -5.10 -3.44
C CYS A 73 0.94 -5.12 -4.27
N ARG A 74 2.09 -4.91 -3.61
CA ARG A 74 3.40 -4.98 -4.27
C ARG A 74 3.69 -6.37 -4.83
N LEU A 75 3.41 -7.43 -4.07
CA LEU A 75 3.55 -8.82 -4.53
C LEU A 75 2.65 -9.12 -5.74
N CYS A 76 1.52 -8.45 -5.86
CA CYS A 76 0.63 -8.58 -7.02
C CYS A 76 1.15 -7.85 -8.25
N GLN A 77 1.76 -6.66 -8.08
CA GLN A 77 2.25 -5.83 -9.19
C GLN A 77 3.66 -6.20 -9.67
N SER A 78 4.53 -6.63 -8.75
CA SER A 78 5.92 -6.95 -9.03
C SER A 78 6.17 -8.43 -8.79
N LYS A 79 6.88 -9.08 -9.72
CA LYS A 79 7.44 -10.41 -9.48
C LYS A 79 8.71 -10.38 -8.64
N ASP A 80 9.27 -9.20 -8.39
CA ASP A 80 10.49 -9.02 -7.61
C ASP A 80 10.17 -8.61 -6.16
N LEU A 81 10.95 -9.19 -5.23
CA LEU A 81 10.85 -9.07 -3.77
C LEU A 81 11.19 -7.66 -3.23
N LEU A 82 11.02 -6.61 -4.03
CA LEU A 82 11.29 -5.22 -3.64
C LEU A 82 10.09 -4.66 -2.89
N TYR A 83 9.83 -5.18 -1.68
CA TYR A 83 8.92 -4.58 -0.71
C TYR A 83 9.70 -4.20 0.56
N PRO A 84 9.39 -3.05 1.19
CA PRO A 84 10.03 -2.67 2.44
C PRO A 84 9.65 -3.64 3.55
N THR A 85 10.57 -3.92 4.46
CA THR A 85 10.28 -4.59 5.73
C THR A 85 9.43 -3.70 6.64
N TRP A 86 8.82 -4.27 7.68
CA TRP A 86 8.11 -3.47 8.68
C TRP A 86 9.00 -2.41 9.33
N ASP A 87 10.27 -2.73 9.61
CA ASP A 87 11.21 -1.77 10.19
C ASP A 87 11.45 -0.57 9.26
N GLN A 88 11.53 -0.81 7.94
CA GLN A 88 11.64 0.25 6.93
C GLN A 88 10.32 1.04 6.78
N TRP A 89 9.18 0.37 6.84
CA TRP A 89 7.87 1.03 6.77
C TRP A 89 7.61 1.92 7.98
N SER A 90 7.94 1.42 9.17
CA SER A 90 7.68 2.06 10.47
C SER A 90 8.81 2.96 10.95
N GLU A 91 9.85 3.19 10.13
CA GLU A 91 11.05 3.93 10.50
C GLU A 91 10.71 5.32 11.08
N ASN A 92 9.80 6.07 10.45
CA ASN A 92 9.38 7.39 10.95
C ASN A 92 8.06 7.34 11.75
N CYS A 93 7.49 6.16 12.00
CA CYS A 93 6.25 5.96 12.78
C CYS A 93 6.56 6.00 14.29
N THR A 94 7.27 7.05 14.72
CA THR A 94 7.87 7.16 16.05
C THR A 94 6.85 7.36 17.16
N SER A 95 5.71 7.98 16.86
CA SER A 95 4.64 8.26 17.82
C SER A 95 3.55 7.18 17.85
N TYR A 96 3.60 6.21 16.93
CA TYR A 96 2.56 5.19 16.71
C TYR A 96 3.22 3.87 16.26
N LYS A 97 3.85 3.15 17.20
CA LYS A 97 4.44 1.81 16.98
C LYS A 97 3.57 0.71 17.57
#